data_AF-A0A0N4VJI4-F1
#
_entry.id   AF-A0A0N4VJI4-F1
#
_cell.length_a   1.000
_cell.length_b   1.000
_cell.length_c   1.000
_cell.angle_alpha   90.00
_cell.angle_beta   90.00
_cell.angle_gamma   90.00
#
_symmetry.space_group_name_H-M   'P 1'
#
loop_
_entity.id
_entity.type
_entity.pdbx_description
1 polymer ?
#
loop_
_entity_poly.entity_id
_entity_poly.type
_entity_poly.pdbx_seq_one_letter_code
_entity_poly.pdbx_strand_id
1 'polypeptide(L)' 'MGSELRYIFEHVKKGDTSRAYEVLSHGSREKIRSRVHAEDAEKETILHHACRSGDIKLMAYLIKHGADVNAENYKQT' A
#
# COMPACT_ATOMS: atom_id res chain seq x y z
N MET A 1 11.85 0.96 8.87
CA MET A 1 10.98 0.45 7.79
C MET A 1 11.61 -0.81 7.23
N GLY A 2 10.91 -1.96 7.25
CA GLY A 2 11.47 -3.22 6.71
C GLY A 2 11.74 -3.12 5.21
N SER A 3 12.79 -3.78 4.71
CA SER A 3 13.22 -3.74 3.30
C SER A 3 12.06 -4.04 2.33
N GLU A 4 11.18 -4.96 2.70
CA GLU A 4 9.98 -5.35 1.94
C GLU A 4 8.99 -4.18 1.75
N LEU A 5 8.76 -3.36 2.78
CA LEU A 5 7.81 -2.23 2.70
C LEU A 5 8.35 -1.11 1.83
N ARG A 6 9.64 -0.77 1.98
CA ARG A 6 10.31 0.22 1.12
C ARG A 6 10.26 -0.20 -0.35
N TYR A 7 10.46 -1.49 -0.61
CA TYR A 7 10.37 -2.07 -1.95
C TYR A 7 8.97 -1.92 -2.55
N ILE A 8 7.90 -2.21 -1.78
CA ILE A 8 6.51 -2.04 -2.26
C ILE A 8 6.26 -0.59 -2.70
N PHE A 9 6.55 0.40 -1.85
CA PHE A 9 6.30 1.81 -2.17
C PHE A 9 7.04 2.26 -3.43
N GLU A 10 8.29 1.82 -3.61
CA GLU A 10 9.06 2.14 -4.80
C GLU A 10 8.41 1.60 -6.09
N HIS A 11 7.90 0.37 -6.06
CA HIS A 11 7.30 -0.27 -7.24
C HIS A 11 5.91 0.28 -7.54
N VAL A 12 5.10 0.55 -6.52
CA VAL A 12 3.79 1.20 -6.71
C VAL A 12 3.99 2.61 -7.28
N LYS A 13 4.98 3.37 -6.81
CA LYS A 13 5.31 4.70 -7.34
C LYS A 13 5.74 4.66 -8.81
N LYS A 14 6.38 3.56 -9.24
CA LYS A 14 6.78 3.31 -10.63
C LYS A 14 5.64 2.77 -11.51
N GLY A 15 4.48 2.44 -10.94
CA GLY A 15 3.34 1.86 -11.65
C GLY A 15 3.38 0.34 -11.81
N ASP A 16 4.38 -0.35 -11.26
CA ASP A 16 4.48 -1.81 -11.27
C ASP A 16 3.72 -2.39 -10.08
N THR A 17 2.39 -2.40 -10.18
CA THR A 17 1.50 -2.82 -9.09
C THR A 17 1.43 -4.34 -8.93
N SER A 18 1.86 -5.12 -9.94
CA SER A 18 1.90 -6.58 -9.91
C SER A 18 2.70 -7.11 -8.72
N ARG A 19 3.87 -6.50 -8.47
CA ARG A 19 4.75 -6.86 -7.35
C ARG A 19 4.17 -6.48 -5.99
N ALA A 20 3.36 -5.42 -5.93
CA ALA A 20 2.69 -5.04 -4.70
C ALA A 20 1.75 -6.16 -4.22
N TYR A 21 1.00 -6.78 -5.13
CA TYR A 21 0.15 -7.93 -4.77
C TYR A 21 0.94 -9.13 -4.29
N GLU A 22 2.08 -9.42 -4.91
CA GLU A 22 2.91 -10.56 -4.53
C GLU A 22 3.39 -10.40 -3.09
N VAL A 23 3.97 -9.25 -2.75
CA VAL A 23 4.44 -8.99 -1.39
C VAL A 23 3.27 -8.88 -0.41
N LEU A 24 2.14 -8.30 -0.79
CA LEU A 24 0.95 -8.24 0.08
C LEU A 24 0.30 -9.61 0.28
N SER A 25 0.44 -10.55 -0.66
CA SER A 25 -0.09 -11.91 -0.55
C SER A 25 0.88 -12.88 0.13
N HIS A 26 2.16 -12.53 0.21
CA HIS A 26 3.19 -13.39 0.76
C HIS A 26 3.42 -13.15 2.27
N GLY A 27 2.98 -14.09 3.11
CA GLY A 27 3.27 -14.12 4.55
C GLY A 27 2.05 -14.41 5.41
N SER A 28 2.24 -14.35 6.73
CA SER A 28 1.16 -14.57 7.71
C SER A 28 0.09 -13.47 7.64
N ARG A 29 -1.18 -13.82 7.89
CA ARG A 29 -2.33 -12.89 7.89
C ARG A 29 -2.10 -11.61 8.70
N GLU A 30 -1.45 -11.72 9.85
CA GLU A 30 -1.12 -10.57 10.71
C GLU A 30 -0.13 -9.60 10.04
N LYS A 31 0.85 -10.15 9.31
CA LYS A 31 1.84 -9.36 8.57
C LYS A 31 1.18 -8.65 7.39
N ILE A 32 0.27 -9.31 6.69
CA ILE A 32 -0.52 -8.71 5.60
C ILE A 32 -1.33 -7.53 6.14
N ARG A 33 -2.05 -7.72 7.25
CA ARG A 33 -2.84 -6.66 7.89
C ARG A 33 -1.96 -5.48 8.33
N SER A 34 -0.80 -5.74 8.92
CA SER A 34 0.13 -4.67 9.28
C SER A 34 0.68 -3.92 8.05
N ARG A 35 0.92 -4.62 6.94
CA ARG A 35 1.44 -4.02 5.70
C ARG A 35 0.44 -3.08 5.02
N VAL A 36 -0.86 -3.36 5.06
CA VAL A 36 -1.86 -2.48 4.41
C VAL A 36 -1.99 -1.11 5.10
N HIS A 37 -1.59 -1.01 6.38
CA HIS A 37 -1.53 0.24 7.13
C HIS A 37 -0.12 0.84 7.18
N ALA A 38 0.84 0.26 6.47
CA ALA A 38 2.17 0.84 6.40
C ALA A 38 2.12 2.19 5.71
N GLU A 39 2.92 3.11 6.21
CA GLU A 39 3.09 4.47 5.69
C GLU A 39 4.53 4.63 5.21
N ASP A 40 4.72 5.43 4.17
CA ASP A 40 6.06 5.83 3.73
C ASP A 40 6.55 7.10 4.46
N ALA A 41 7.65 7.70 3.98
CA ALA A 41 8.21 8.91 4.57
C ALA A 41 7.30 10.15 4.45
N GLU A 42 6.33 10.16 3.54
CA GLU A 42 5.33 11.23 3.35
C GLU A 42 4.02 10.96 4.12
N LYS A 43 4.03 9.96 5.02
CA LYS A 43 2.83 9.40 5.67
C LYS A 43 1.82 8.79 4.70
N GLU A 44 2.26 8.42 3.50
CA GLU A 44 1.38 7.90 2.47
C GLU A 44 1.25 6.39 2.62
N THR A 45 0.01 5.93 2.76
CA THR A 45 -0.30 4.50 2.74
C THR A 45 -0.22 3.93 1.32
N ILE A 46 -0.13 2.60 1.20
CA ILE A 46 -0.19 1.93 -0.12
C ILE A 46 -1.48 2.33 -0.86
N LEU A 47 -2.57 2.59 -0.13
CA LEU A 47 -3.83 3.05 -0.70
C LEU A 47 -3.71 4.45 -1.33
N HIS A 48 -2.99 5.40 -0.73
CA HIS A 48 -2.73 6.71 -1.34
C HIS A 48 -2.02 6.59 -2.70
N HIS A 49 -1.05 5.69 -2.79
CA HIS A 49 -0.33 5.43 -4.04
C HIS A 49 -1.23 4.74 -5.07
N ALA A 50 -2.04 3.75 -4.65
CA ALA A 50 -3.01 3.08 -5.52
C ALA A 50 -4.08 4.05 -6.06
N CYS A 51 -4.56 4.99 -5.25
CA CYS A 51 -5.50 6.03 -5.67
C CYS A 51 -4.88 6.96 -6.73
N ARG A 52 -3.61 7.35 -6.54
CA ARG A 52 -2.91 8.22 -7.51
C ARG A 52 -2.57 7.53 -8.82
N SER A 53 -2.30 6.23 -8.79
CA SER A 53 -2.08 5.44 -10.01
C SER A 53 -3.39 5.05 -10.71
N GLY A 54 -4.54 5.20 -10.05
CA GLY A 54 -5.83 4.74 -10.55
C GLY A 54 -5.96 3.21 -10.59
N ASP A 55 -5.15 2.48 -9.81
CA ASP A 55 -5.22 1.02 -9.77
C ASP A 55 -6.38 0.53 -8.89
N ILE A 56 -7.55 0.45 -9.52
CA ILE A 56 -8.80 -0.02 -8.91
C ILE A 56 -8.65 -1.41 -8.30
N LYS A 57 -7.86 -2.30 -8.93
CA LYS A 57 -7.68 -3.67 -8.41
C LYS A 57 -6.89 -3.63 -7.11
N LEU A 58 -5.89 -2.74 -7.01
CA LEU A 58 -5.01 -2.65 -5.85
C LEU A 58 -5.78 -1.99 -4.71
N MET A 59 -6.53 -0.95 -5.01
CA MET A 59 -7.48 -0.33 -4.09
C MET A 59 -8.46 -1.35 -3.52
N ALA A 60 -9.12 -2.14 -4.37
CA ALA A 60 -10.07 -3.15 -3.94
C ALA A 60 -9.43 -4.23 -3.06
N TYR A 61 -8.22 -4.66 -3.40
CA TYR A 61 -7.47 -5.62 -2.57
C TYR A 61 -7.16 -5.04 -1.19
N LEU A 62 -6.61 -3.84 -1.13
CA LEU A 62 -6.28 -3.16 0.13
C LEU A 62 -7.52 -2.99 1.03
N ILE A 63 -8.62 -2.50 0.47
CA ILE A 63 -9.90 -2.31 1.18
C ILE A 63 -10.43 -3.65 1.72
N LYS A 64 -10.42 -4.69 0.88
CA LYS A 64 -10.84 -6.04 1.28
C LYS A 64 -10.00 -6.59 2.44
N HIS A 65 -8.74 -6.19 2.54
CA HIS A 65 -7.82 -6.56 3.60
C HIS A 65 -7.83 -5.59 4.80
N GLY A 66 -8.77 -4.65 4.84
CA GLY A 66 -9.02 -3.76 5.97
C GLY A 66 -8.15 -2.51 5.98
N ALA A 67 -7.59 -2.11 4.84
CA ALA A 67 -6.91 -0.82 4.73
C ALA A 67 -7.87 0.33 5.12
N ASP A 68 -7.33 1.30 5.84
CA ASP A 68 -8.09 2.49 6.22
C ASP A 68 -8.26 3.40 5.01
N VAL A 69 -9.49 3.53 4.55
CA VAL A 69 -9.87 4.38 3.41
C VAL A 69 -9.81 5.87 3.73
N ASN A 70 -9.84 6.21 5.02
CA ASN A 70 -9.76 7.58 5.51
C ASN A 70 -8.37 7.90 6.06
N ALA A 71 -7.37 7.06 5.80
CA ALA A 71 -6.00 7.34 6.20
C ALA A 71 -5.56 8.69 5.60
N GLU A 72 -4.99 9.55 6.43
CA GLU A 72 -4.52 10.86 6.03
C GLU A 72 -3.00 10.85 5.80
N ASN A 73 -2.56 11.52 4.74
CA ASN A 73 -1.14 11.82 4.50
C ASN A 73 -0.80 13.27 4.88
N TYR A 74 0.48 13.66 4.72
CA TYR A 74 0.91 15.05 4.94
C TYR A 74 0.51 16.04 3.83
N LYS A 75 -0.12 15.58 2.75
CA LYS A 75 -0.47 16.42 1.58
C LYS A 75 -1.92 16.90 1.61
N GLN A 76 -2.51 17.06 2.79
CA GLN A 76 -3.78 17.77 2.93
C GLN A 76 -3.60 19.21 2.43
N THR A 77 -4.05 19.47 1.20
CA THR A 77 -4.16 20.81 0.61
C THR A 77 -5.50 20.93 -0.08
#